data_AF-A0A1R1M8W6-F1
#
_entry.id   AF-A0A1R1M8W6-F1
#
_cell.length_a   1.000
_cell.length_b   1.000
_cell.length_c   1.000
_cell.angle_alpha   90.00
_cell.angle_beta   90.00
_cell.angle_gamma   90.00
#
_symmetry.space_group_name_H-M   'P 1'
#
loop_
_entity.id
_entity.type
_entity.pdbx_description
1 polymer ?
#
loop_
_entity_poly.entity_id
_entity_poly.type
_entity_poly.pdbx_seq_one_letter_code
_entity_poly.pdbx_strand_id
1 'polypeptide(L)'
;MTIDGIIVLALIGCLVIVGILFVAFGQITVRRLRKNPATKGNLGVEFASGWDILNTAQAVALPKALTDRFKESPLSAMFANTDLLREHTSTFDRVLAAIFFWLYVFTVASLIAMLILNTLGVFY
;
A
#
# COMPACT_ATOMS: atom_id res chain seq x y z
N MET A 1 -7.42 26.43 17.00
CA MET A 1 -6.97 25.07 16.63
C MET A 1 -5.46 25.07 16.71
N THR A 2 -4.86 24.17 17.48
CA THR A 2 -3.40 24.07 17.59
C THR A 2 -2.82 23.45 16.30
N ILE A 3 -1.51 23.60 16.07
CA ILE A 3 -0.87 23.14 14.83
C ILE A 3 -0.93 21.60 14.74
N ASP A 4 -0.66 20.91 15.83
CA ASP A 4 -0.83 19.46 15.99
C ASP A 4 -2.28 19.04 15.67
N GLY A 5 -3.28 19.77 16.16
CA GLY A 5 -4.69 19.50 15.85
C GLY A 5 -5.01 19.61 14.36
N ILE A 6 -4.46 20.60 13.67
CA ILE A 6 -4.62 20.75 12.21
C ILE A 6 -3.93 19.59 11.48
N ILE A 7 -2.73 19.18 11.90
CA ILE A 7 -2.00 18.06 11.31
C ILE A 7 -2.78 16.76 11.50
N VAL A 8 -3.30 16.49 12.70
CA VAL A 8 -4.13 15.30 12.98
C VAL A 8 -5.36 15.30 12.09
N LEU A 9 -6.08 16.42 11.99
CA LEU A 9 -7.27 16.51 11.15
C LEU A 9 -6.95 16.25 9.67
N ALA A 10 -5.84 16.79 9.17
CA ALA A 10 -5.38 16.53 7.81
C ALA A 10 -5.03 15.06 7.60
N LEU A 11 -4.33 14.42 8.56
CA LEU A 11 -3.99 13.00 8.50
C LEU A 11 -5.23 12.09 8.57
N ILE A 12 -6.25 12.47 9.35
CA ILE A 12 -7.55 11.78 9.36
C ILE A 12 -8.20 11.88 7.97
N GLY A 13 -8.18 13.05 7.35
CA GLY A 13 -8.64 13.22 5.96
C GLY A 13 -7.91 12.30 4.98
N CYS A 14 -6.57 12.23 5.07
CA CYS A 14 -5.77 11.31 4.27
C CYS A 14 -6.13 9.84 4.53
N LEU A 15 -6.34 9.43 5.79
CA LEU A 15 -6.77 8.08 6.15
C LEU A 15 -8.11 7.71 5.52
N VAL A 16 -9.07 8.64 5.50
CA VAL A 16 -10.37 8.41 4.85
C VAL A 16 -10.18 8.18 3.35
N ILE A 17 -9.38 9.01 2.69
CA ILE A 17 -9.08 8.86 1.25
C ILE A 17 -8.36 7.53 0.99
N VAL A 18 -7.38 7.17 1.83
CA VAL A 18 -6.69 5.87 1.78
C VAL A 18 -7.67 4.71 1.93
N GLY A 19 -8.64 4.79 2.84
CA GLY A 19 -9.68 3.78 3.01
C GLY A 19 -10.56 3.62 1.77
N ILE A 20 -10.97 4.74 1.15
CA ILE A 20 -11.72 4.72 -0.12
C ILE A 20 -10.88 4.07 -1.22
N LEU A 21 -9.61 4.45 -1.35
CA LEU A 21 -8.69 3.88 -2.34
C LEU A 21 -8.41 2.39 -2.08
N PHE A 22 -8.30 1.98 -0.82
CA PHE A 22 -8.13 0.57 -0.44
C PHE A 22 -9.32 -0.27 -0.92
N VAL A 23 -10.55 0.18 -0.64
CA VAL A 23 -11.77 -0.50 -1.11
C VAL A 23 -11.85 -0.48 -2.64
N ALA A 24 -11.60 0.67 -3.28
CA ALA A 24 -11.65 0.81 -4.73
C ALA A 24 -10.64 -0.10 -5.42
N PHE A 25 -9.36 -0.07 -5.03
CA PHE A 25 -8.32 -0.91 -5.58
C PHE A 25 -8.60 -2.40 -5.32
N GLY A 26 -9.08 -2.74 -4.12
CA GLY A 26 -9.51 -4.08 -3.76
C GLY A 26 -10.61 -4.62 -4.67
N GLN A 27 -11.66 -3.84 -4.92
CA GLN A 27 -12.82 -4.26 -5.71
C GLN A 27 -12.57 -4.22 -7.22
N ILE A 28 -11.83 -3.22 -7.71
CA ILE A 28 -11.59 -3.02 -9.15
C ILE A 28 -10.44 -3.91 -9.63
N THR A 29 -9.32 -3.91 -8.91
CA THR A 29 -8.09 -4.58 -9.36
C THR A 29 -7.94 -5.95 -8.72
N VAL A 30 -7.81 -5.99 -7.39
CA VAL A 30 -7.41 -7.21 -6.65
C VAL A 30 -8.46 -8.31 -6.79
N ARG A 31 -9.75 -7.98 -6.77
CA ARG A 31 -10.83 -8.94 -7.00
C ARG A 31 -10.70 -9.69 -8.33
N ARG A 32 -10.24 -9.02 -9.40
CA ARG A 32 -10.00 -9.68 -10.71
C ARG A 32 -8.77 -10.60 -10.63
N LEU A 33 -7.70 -10.15 -9.98
CA LEU A 33 -6.47 -10.94 -9.78
C LEU A 33 -6.72 -12.19 -8.91
N ARG A 34 -7.57 -12.10 -7.89
CA ARG A 34 -7.99 -13.25 -7.06
C ARG A 34 -8.79 -14.29 -7.83
N LYS A 35 -9.49 -13.88 -8.90
CA LYS A 35 -10.29 -14.78 -9.75
C LYS A 35 -9.48 -15.39 -10.88
N ASN A 36 -8.36 -14.79 -11.26
CA ASN A 36 -7.50 -15.29 -12.31
C ASN A 36 -6.62 -16.46 -11.79
N PRO A 37 -6.71 -17.67 -12.39
CA PRO A 37 -5.93 -18.84 -11.96
C PRO A 37 -4.41 -18.60 -11.94
N ALA A 38 -3.88 -17.75 -12.83
CA ALA A 38 -2.45 -17.44 -12.87
C ALA A 38 -2.01 -16.64 -11.64
N THR A 39 -2.80 -15.65 -11.23
CA THR A 39 -2.39 -14.66 -10.21
C THR A 39 -2.88 -14.97 -8.80
N LYS A 40 -3.92 -15.79 -8.62
CA LYS A 40 -4.58 -16.03 -7.32
C LYS A 40 -3.62 -16.50 -6.22
N GLY A 41 -2.64 -17.34 -6.56
CA GLY A 41 -1.63 -17.86 -5.61
C GLY A 41 -0.42 -16.96 -5.42
N ASN A 42 -0.39 -15.77 -6.03
CA ASN A 42 0.81 -14.94 -6.19
C ASN A 42 0.64 -13.51 -5.62
N LEU A 43 -0.38 -13.28 -4.79
CA LEU A 43 -0.70 -11.97 -4.20
C LEU A 43 0.09 -11.65 -2.91
N GLY A 44 1.08 -12.47 -2.58
CA GLY A 44 1.85 -12.39 -1.33
C GLY A 44 1.13 -13.08 -0.17
N VAL A 45 1.77 -13.06 1.00
CA VAL A 45 1.22 -13.70 2.21
C VAL A 45 0.09 -12.86 2.79
N GLU A 46 -1.05 -13.49 3.08
CA GLU A 46 -2.21 -12.85 3.69
C GLU A 46 -2.17 -13.04 5.21
N PHE A 47 -1.52 -12.10 5.93
CA PHE A 47 -1.44 -12.14 7.40
C PHE A 47 -2.79 -11.85 8.08
N ALA A 48 -3.63 -11.04 7.42
CA ALA A 48 -4.97 -10.69 7.82
C ALA A 48 -5.83 -10.50 6.57
N SER A 49 -7.16 -10.62 6.70
CA SER A 49 -8.05 -10.49 5.55
C SER A 49 -7.84 -9.16 4.82
N GLY A 50 -7.57 -9.23 3.52
CA GLY A 50 -7.34 -8.04 2.68
C GLY A 50 -5.91 -7.51 2.69
N TRP A 51 -4.98 -8.16 3.40
CA TRP A 51 -3.56 -7.80 3.39
C TRP A 51 -2.91 -7.94 2.00
N ASP A 52 -3.41 -8.88 1.20
CA ASP A 52 -3.05 -9.05 -0.20
C ASP A 52 -3.33 -7.82 -1.08
N ILE A 53 -4.26 -6.93 -0.69
CA ILE A 53 -4.51 -5.64 -1.35
C ILE A 53 -3.30 -4.73 -1.22
N LEU A 54 -2.73 -4.64 -0.01
CA LEU A 54 -1.51 -3.86 0.26
C LEU A 54 -0.31 -4.46 -0.45
N ASN A 55 -0.14 -5.79 -0.38
CA ASN A 55 0.95 -6.49 -1.07
C ASN A 55 0.90 -6.25 -2.58
N THR A 56 -0.29 -6.37 -3.18
CA THR A 56 -0.51 -6.16 -4.62
C THR A 56 -0.23 -4.70 -4.99
N ALA A 57 -0.74 -3.74 -4.20
CA ALA A 57 -0.51 -2.33 -4.45
C ALA A 57 0.99 -2.00 -4.40
N GLN A 58 1.71 -2.50 -3.39
CA GLN A 58 3.16 -2.34 -3.25
C GLN A 58 3.91 -2.89 -4.46
N ALA A 59 3.63 -4.15 -4.84
CA ALA A 59 4.31 -4.81 -5.96
C ALA A 59 4.13 -4.05 -7.28
N VAL A 60 2.91 -3.55 -7.52
CA VAL A 60 2.56 -2.85 -8.75
C VAL A 60 3.04 -1.39 -8.75
N ALA A 61 3.03 -0.71 -7.60
CA ALA A 61 3.38 0.70 -7.46
C ALA A 61 4.89 0.98 -7.41
N LEU A 62 5.68 0.08 -6.82
CA LEU A 62 7.12 0.27 -6.70
C LEU A 62 7.81 0.13 -8.06
N PRO A 63 8.93 0.83 -8.31
CA PRO A 63 9.71 0.62 -9.53
C PRO A 63 10.39 -0.75 -9.50
N LYS A 64 10.65 -1.32 -10.69
CA LYS A 64 11.19 -2.68 -10.84
C LYS A 64 12.46 -2.95 -10.01
N ALA A 65 13.37 -1.98 -9.98
CA ALA A 65 14.62 -2.09 -9.24
C ALA A 65 14.43 -2.35 -7.73
N LEU A 66 13.39 -1.78 -7.11
CA LEU A 66 13.11 -2.05 -5.69
C LEU A 66 12.48 -3.43 -5.50
N THR A 67 11.58 -3.82 -6.38
CA THR A 67 10.90 -5.12 -6.28
C THR A 67 11.83 -6.29 -6.58
N ASP A 68 12.83 -6.11 -7.45
CA ASP A 68 13.82 -7.15 -7.74
C ASP A 68 14.73 -7.40 -6.51
N ARG A 69 15.09 -6.35 -5.77
CA ARG A 69 15.81 -6.51 -4.49
C ARG A 69 15.01 -7.32 -3.45
N PHE A 70 13.69 -7.16 -3.41
CA PHE A 70 12.85 -7.95 -2.49
C PHE A 70 12.78 -9.42 -2.88
N LYS A 71 12.76 -9.73 -4.18
CA LYS A 71 12.81 -11.11 -4.70
C LYS A 71 14.13 -11.82 -4.38
N GLU A 72 15.25 -11.08 -4.37
CA GLU A 72 16.57 -11.62 -4.03
C GLU A 72 16.76 -11.83 -2.52
N SER A 73 15.84 -11.32 -1.68
CA SER A 73 15.93 -11.43 -0.23
C SER A 73 15.42 -12.78 0.30
N PRO A 74 15.86 -13.23 1.48
CA PRO A 74 15.34 -14.44 2.15
C PRO A 74 13.82 -14.39 2.44
N LEU A 75 13.21 -13.20 2.37
CA LEU A 75 11.79 -12.98 2.61
C LEU A 75 10.98 -12.91 1.31
N SER A 76 11.55 -13.31 0.16
CA SER A 76 10.91 -13.24 -1.15
C SER A 76 9.53 -13.90 -1.21
N ALA A 77 9.33 -15.01 -0.48
CA ALA A 77 8.06 -15.71 -0.38
C ALA A 77 6.94 -14.90 0.32
N MET A 78 7.30 -13.86 1.11
CA MET A 78 6.32 -12.98 1.75
C MET A 78 5.75 -11.93 0.77
N PHE A 79 6.49 -11.61 -0.28
CA PHE A 79 6.12 -10.59 -1.25
C PHE A 79 5.28 -11.16 -2.39
N ALA A 80 4.43 -10.30 -2.96
CA ALA A 80 3.67 -10.68 -4.15
C ALA A 80 4.58 -10.79 -5.38
N ASN A 81 4.25 -11.68 -6.31
CA ASN A 81 5.02 -11.88 -7.53
C ASN A 81 4.86 -10.69 -8.48
N THR A 82 5.79 -9.75 -8.38
CA THR A 82 5.67 -8.45 -9.05
C THR A 82 5.62 -8.56 -10.58
N ASP A 83 6.39 -9.45 -11.19
CA ASP A 83 6.43 -9.55 -12.66
C ASP A 83 5.10 -10.05 -13.19
N LEU A 84 4.59 -11.14 -12.59
CA LEU A 84 3.30 -11.72 -12.93
C LEU A 84 2.15 -10.73 -12.70
N LEU A 85 2.17 -9.98 -11.60
CA LEU A 85 1.13 -8.98 -11.34
C LEU A 85 1.18 -7.82 -12.31
N ARG A 86 2.36 -7.40 -12.77
CA ARG A 86 2.48 -6.36 -13.80
C ARG A 86 1.96 -6.84 -15.16
N GLU A 87 2.19 -8.09 -15.53
CA GLU A 87 1.65 -8.68 -16.76
C GLU A 87 0.12 -8.72 -16.77
N HIS A 88 -0.50 -8.89 -15.59
CA HIS A 88 -1.96 -8.97 -15.43
C HIS A 88 -2.61 -7.67 -14.92
N THR A 89 -1.90 -6.56 -14.90
CA THR A 89 -2.43 -5.23 -14.53
C THR A 89 -2.29 -4.24 -15.66
N SER A 90 -3.36 -3.48 -15.90
CA SER A 90 -3.40 -2.40 -16.89
C SER A 90 -2.67 -1.15 -16.38
N THR A 91 -2.42 -0.18 -17.27
CA THR A 91 -1.88 1.14 -16.88
C THR A 91 -2.78 1.84 -15.86
N PHE A 92 -4.11 1.69 -15.98
CA PHE A 92 -5.04 2.24 -15.00
C PHE A 92 -4.84 1.61 -13.61
N ASP A 93 -4.73 0.28 -13.55
CA ASP A 93 -4.50 -0.43 -12.29
C ASP A 93 -3.18 0.01 -11.64
N ARG A 94 -2.14 0.23 -12.45
CA ARG A 94 -0.83 0.70 -11.99
C ARG A 94 -0.87 2.12 -11.43
N VAL A 95 -1.58 3.03 -12.11
CA VAL A 95 -1.78 4.40 -11.63
C VAL A 95 -2.59 4.40 -10.32
N LEU A 96 -3.68 3.63 -10.28
CA LEU A 96 -4.50 3.51 -9.08
C LEU A 96 -3.70 2.91 -7.91
N ALA A 97 -2.92 1.86 -8.16
CA ALA A 97 -2.01 1.27 -7.18
C ALA A 97 -0.98 2.28 -6.67
N ALA A 98 -0.37 3.07 -7.56
CA ALA A 98 0.63 4.07 -7.20
C ALA A 98 0.04 5.17 -6.31
N ILE A 99 -1.11 5.73 -6.70
CA ILE A 99 -1.81 6.76 -5.91
C ILE A 99 -2.17 6.21 -4.53
N PHE A 100 -2.77 5.01 -4.49
CA PHE A 100 -3.15 4.37 -3.25
C PHE A 100 -1.95 4.06 -2.35
N PHE A 101 -0.94 3.37 -2.88
CA PHE A 101 0.20 2.91 -2.10
C PHE A 101 1.03 4.08 -1.56
N TRP A 102 1.33 5.08 -2.37
CA TRP A 102 2.14 6.20 -1.92
C TRP A 102 1.40 7.10 -0.94
N LEU A 103 0.08 7.29 -1.11
CA LEU A 103 -0.71 8.02 -0.11
C LEU A 103 -0.80 7.25 1.21
N TYR A 104 -0.96 5.92 1.16
CA TYR A 104 -0.92 5.05 2.33
C TYR A 104 0.42 5.16 3.07
N VAL A 105 1.55 4.99 2.36
CA VAL A 105 2.90 5.10 2.91
C VAL A 105 3.12 6.48 3.53
N PHE A 106 2.76 7.56 2.82
CA PHE A 106 2.87 8.91 3.32
C PHE A 106 2.07 9.11 4.62
N THR A 107 0.83 8.63 4.65
CA THR A 107 -0.07 8.79 5.80
C THR A 107 0.46 8.02 7.02
N VAL A 108 0.83 6.76 6.84
CA VAL A 108 1.38 5.92 7.93
C VAL A 108 2.72 6.45 8.43
N ALA A 109 3.63 6.83 7.52
CA ALA A 109 4.91 7.41 7.89
C ALA A 109 4.75 8.73 8.66
N SER A 110 3.80 9.57 8.25
CA SER A 110 3.50 10.83 8.93
C SER A 110 2.92 10.60 10.33
N LEU A 111 2.05 9.61 10.51
CA LEU A 111 1.51 9.24 11.83
C LEU A 111 2.62 8.74 12.77
N ILE A 112 3.52 7.88 12.28
CA ILE A 112 4.67 7.40 13.05
C ILE A 112 5.61 8.56 13.40
N ALA A 113 5.93 9.42 12.43
CA ALA A 113 6.77 10.59 12.66
C ALA A 113 6.15 11.54 13.70
N MET A 114 4.83 11.78 13.60
CA MET A 114 4.12 12.62 14.56
C MET A 114 4.15 12.01 15.98
N LEU A 115 3.94 10.71 16.11
CA LEU A 115 4.06 10.01 17.38
C LEU A 115 5.45 10.20 18.00
N ILE A 116 6.51 10.01 17.19
CA ILE A 116 7.90 10.20 17.65
C ILE A 116 8.12 11.66 18.09
N LEU A 117 7.73 12.65 17.28
CA LEU A 117 7.88 14.06 17.62
C LEU A 117 7.11 14.44 18.89
N ASN A 118 5.92 13.88 19.10
CA ASN A 118 5.15 14.05 20.32
C ASN A 118 5.89 13.46 21.53
N THR A 119 6.47 12.25 21.41
CA THR A 119 7.27 11.66 22.50
C THR A 119 8.55 12.45 22.82
N LEU A 120 9.06 13.22 21.85
CA LEU A 120 10.22 14.11 22.04
C LEU A 120 9.83 15.51 22.57
N GLY A 121 8.53 15.78 22.79
CA GLY A 121 8.04 17.06 23.30
C GLY A 121 8.06 18.21 22.29
N VAL A 122 8.06 17.91 20.98
CA VAL A 122 8.00 18.92 19.92
C VAL A 122 6.61 19.55 19.82
N PHE A 123 5.58 18.76 20.10
CA PHE A 123 4.20 19.24 20.23
C PHE A 123 3.86 19.33 21.72
N TYR A 124 3.21 20.42 22.12
CA TYR A 124 2.85 20.76 23.50
C TYR A 124 1.34 20.72 23.71
#